data_AF-A0A3D0FWG0-F1
#
_entry.id   AF-A0A3D0FWG0-F1
#
_cell.length_a   1.000
_cell.length_b   1.000
_cell.length_c   1.000
_cell.angle_alpha   90.00
_cell.angle_beta   90.00
_cell.angle_gamma   90.00
#
_symmetry.space_group_name_H-M   'P 1'
#
loop_
_entity.id
_entity.type
_entity.pdbx_description
1 polymer ?
#
loop_
_entity_poly.entity_id
_entity_poly.type
_entity_poly.pdbx_seq_one_letter_code
_entity_poly.pdbx_strand_id
1 'polypeptide(L)'
;MKKTTQLKIMYTMMVGFVALVVFLYPNLPAQLPMQWGLDGKVNYTLPKLPVVIGMVLANLGYNFYSARMHRNEQSIPFRDFMTSFIIFGVFTVILVMTLIRF
;
A
#
# COMPACT_ATOMS: atom_id res chain seq x y z
N MET A 1 -1.85 11.30 20.77
CA MET A 1 -2.72 10.13 20.56
C MET A 1 -2.08 8.92 21.23
N LYS A 2 -2.84 8.06 21.92
CA LYS A 2 -2.27 6.86 22.55
C LYS A 2 -1.78 5.88 21.46
N LYS A 3 -0.66 5.19 21.69
CA LYS A 3 -0.12 4.17 20.76
C LYS A 3 -1.13 3.10 20.37
N THR A 4 -1.95 2.67 21.32
CA THR A 4 -3.00 1.67 21.06
C THR A 4 -3.99 2.16 20.01
N THR A 5 -4.33 3.45 20.01
CA THR A 5 -5.17 4.07 18.97
C THR A 5 -4.43 4.16 17.64
N GLN A 6 -3.16 4.57 17.64
CA GLN A 6 -2.34 4.63 16.41
C GLN A 6 -2.23 3.26 15.74
N LEU A 7 -1.91 2.22 16.52
CA LEU A 7 -1.83 0.84 16.02
C LEU A 7 -3.17 0.35 15.50
N LYS A 8 -4.28 0.61 16.20
CA LYS A 8 -5.63 0.27 15.72
C LYS A 8 -5.90 0.90 14.37
N ILE A 9 -5.61 2.19 14.20
CA ILE A 9 -5.78 2.90 12.92
C ILE A 9 -4.93 2.24 11.83
N MET A 10 -3.64 2.00 12.08
CA MET A 10 -2.73 1.34 11.13
C MET A 10 -3.23 -0.05 10.73
N TYR A 11 -3.69 -0.86 11.69
CA TYR A 11 -4.27 -2.18 11.41
C TYR A 11 -5.60 -2.10 10.65
N THR A 12 -6.48 -1.16 10.98
CA THR A 12 -7.74 -0.95 10.24
C THR A 12 -7.46 -0.54 8.80
N MET A 13 -6.50 0.36 8.58
CA MET A 13 -6.08 0.75 7.23
C MET A 13 -5.48 -0.42 6.44
N MET A 14 -4.66 -1.24 7.10
CA MET A 14 -4.08 -2.45 6.52
C MET A 14 -5.15 -3.45 6.10
N VAL A 15 -6.12 -3.76 6.98
CA VAL A 15 -7.24 -4.65 6.65
C VAL A 15 -8.09 -4.06 5.52
N GLY A 16 -8.36 -2.75 5.58
CA GLY A 16 -9.08 -2.04 4.52
C GLY A 16 -8.35 -2.09 3.17
N PHE A 17 -7.02 -1.99 3.18
CA PHE A 17 -6.20 -2.12 1.96
C PHE A 17 -6.29 -3.52 1.37
N VAL A 18 -6.18 -4.55 2.20
CA VAL A 18 -6.30 -5.94 1.74
C VAL A 18 -7.69 -6.19 1.17
N ALA A 19 -8.74 -5.71 1.84
CA ALA A 19 -10.12 -5.83 1.34
C ALA A 19 -10.29 -5.11 -0.02
N LEU A 20 -9.75 -3.89 -0.14
CA LEU A 20 -9.77 -3.13 -1.39
C LEU A 20 -9.06 -3.90 -2.52
N VAL A 21 -7.86 -4.42 -2.24
CA VAL A 21 -7.08 -5.21 -3.19
C VAL A 21 -7.88 -6.44 -3.65
N VAL A 22 -8.43 -7.22 -2.72
CA VAL A 22 -9.22 -8.42 -3.04
C VAL A 22 -10.43 -8.07 -3.90
N PHE A 23 -11.11 -6.96 -3.58
CA PHE A 23 -12.26 -6.48 -4.34
C PHE A 23 -11.90 -6.01 -5.75
N LEU A 24 -10.79 -5.29 -5.91
CA LEU A 24 -10.35 -4.76 -7.20
C LEU A 24 -9.62 -5.79 -8.08
N TYR A 25 -9.01 -6.82 -7.47
CA TYR A 25 -8.15 -7.79 -8.16
C TYR A 25 -8.75 -8.44 -9.43
N PRO A 26 -10.04 -8.84 -9.46
CA PRO A 26 -10.66 -9.41 -10.66
C PRO A 26 -10.68 -8.41 -11.83
N ASN A 27 -10.87 -7.13 -11.52
CA ASN A 27 -10.99 -6.06 -12.52
C ASN A 27 -9.64 -5.50 -12.98
N LEU A 28 -8.54 -5.84 -12.30
CA LEU A 28 -7.21 -5.41 -12.72
C LEU A 28 -6.77 -6.12 -14.02
N PRO A 29 -6.14 -5.38 -14.96
CA PRO A 29 -5.59 -5.97 -16.18
C PRO A 29 -4.52 -7.01 -15.85
N ALA A 30 -4.36 -8.01 -16.72
CA ALA A 30 -3.41 -9.11 -16.49
C ALA A 30 -1.97 -8.63 -16.31
N GLN A 31 -1.62 -7.51 -16.96
CA GLN A 31 -0.33 -6.84 -16.87
C GLN A 31 -0.51 -5.42 -16.33
N LEU A 32 0.32 -5.04 -15.36
CA LEU A 32 0.34 -3.72 -14.76
C LEU A 32 1.58 -2.95 -15.24
N PRO A 33 1.45 -1.67 -15.61
CA PRO A 33 2.58 -0.85 -16.01
C PRO A 33 3.44 -0.53 -14.79
N MET A 34 4.72 -0.88 -14.88
CA MET A 34 5.71 -0.65 -13.82
C MET A 34 6.58 0.58 -14.09
N GLN A 35 6.78 0.89 -15.38
CA GLN A 35 7.58 2.03 -15.80
C GLN A 35 6.90 2.72 -16.99
N TRP A 36 6.72 4.03 -16.85
CA TRP A 36 6.28 4.92 -17.91
C TRP A 36 7.47 5.67 -18.48
N GLY A 37 7.55 5.76 -19.80
CA GLY A 37 8.48 6.62 -20.50
C GLY A 37 8.08 8.09 -20.40
N LEU A 38 9.02 8.98 -20.68
CA LEU A 38 8.77 10.42 -20.77
C LEU A 38 7.84 10.80 -21.94
N ASP A 39 7.69 9.89 -22.90
CA ASP A 39 6.74 9.95 -24.00
C ASP A 39 5.33 9.47 -23.61
N GLY A 40 5.13 9.08 -22.35
CA GLY A 40 3.85 8.57 -21.85
C GLY A 40 3.53 7.14 -22.26
N LYS A 41 4.46 6.42 -22.91
CA LYS A 41 4.29 5.00 -23.22
C LYS A 41 4.70 4.12 -22.05
N VAL A 42 4.14 2.91 -22.00
CA VAL A 42 4.54 1.90 -21.01
C VAL A 42 5.77 1.19 -21.55
N ASN A 43 6.91 1.36 -20.86
CA ASN A 43 8.17 0.74 -21.25
C ASN A 43 8.33 -0.67 -20.66
N TYR A 44 7.71 -0.91 -19.50
CA TYR A 44 7.83 -2.17 -18.80
C TYR A 44 6.55 -2.49 -18.01
N THR A 45 6.13 -3.75 -18.08
CA THR A 45 4.97 -4.29 -17.36
C THR A 45 5.37 -5.48 -16.50
N LEU A 46 4.59 -5.73 -15.44
CA LEU A 46 4.67 -6.96 -14.65
C LEU A 46 3.30 -7.63 -14.57
N PRO A 47 3.25 -8.97 -14.40
CA PRO A 47 2.00 -9.66 -14.12
C PRO A 47 1.32 -9.09 -12.86
N LYS A 48 -0.01 -9.02 -12.85
CA LYS A 48 -0.74 -8.37 -11.73
C LYS A 48 -0.51 -9.02 -10.37
N LEU A 49 -0.34 -10.34 -10.32
CA LEU A 49 -0.20 -11.10 -9.08
C LEU A 49 1.04 -10.68 -8.24
N PRO A 50 2.28 -10.72 -8.76
CA PRO A 50 3.46 -10.32 -7.99
C PRO A 50 3.43 -8.85 -7.57
N VAL A 51 2.86 -7.96 -8.38
CA VAL A 51 2.74 -6.53 -8.05
C VAL A 51 1.80 -6.33 -6.86
N VAL A 52 0.62 -6.93 -6.92
CA VAL A 52 -0.39 -6.85 -5.86
C VAL A 52 0.12 -7.46 -4.56
N ILE A 53 0.75 -8.65 -4.63
CA ILE A 53 1.36 -9.28 -3.46
C ILE A 53 2.47 -8.38 -2.90
N GLY A 54 3.33 -7.82 -3.76
CA GLY A 54 4.39 -6.92 -3.34
C GLY A 54 3.87 -5.67 -2.61
N MET A 55 2.80 -5.05 -3.10
CA MET A 55 2.14 -3.91 -2.44
C MET A 55 1.62 -4.28 -1.05
N VAL A 56 0.92 -5.42 -0.93
CA VAL A 56 0.40 -5.90 0.35
C VAL A 56 1.54 -6.21 1.32
N LEU A 57 2.56 -6.95 0.88
CA LEU A 57 3.71 -7.29 1.72
C LEU A 57 4.52 -6.06 2.12
N ALA A 58 4.69 -5.07 1.26
CA ALA A 58 5.37 -3.82 1.58
C ALA A 58 4.61 -3.03 2.66
N ASN A 59 3.28 -2.94 2.53
CA ASN A 59 2.44 -2.28 3.54
C ASN A 59 2.47 -3.01 4.89
N LEU A 60 2.35 -4.35 4.86
CA LEU A 60 2.45 -5.20 6.05
C LEU A 60 3.82 -5.08 6.72
N GLY A 61 4.89 -5.20 5.92
CA GLY A 61 6.26 -5.13 6.37
C GLY A 61 6.58 -3.80 7.03
N TYR A 62 6.14 -2.68 6.44
CA TYR A 62 6.35 -1.36 7.02
C TYR A 62 5.59 -1.17 8.35
N ASN A 63 4.30 -1.54 8.39
CA ASN A 63 3.50 -1.43 9.61
C ASN A 63 4.07 -2.32 10.73
N PHE A 64 4.49 -3.55 10.40
CA PHE A 64 5.12 -4.45 11.35
C PHE A 64 6.47 -3.92 11.84
N TYR A 65 7.31 -3.43 10.93
CA TYR A 65 8.59 -2.80 11.26
C TYR A 65 8.40 -1.62 12.22
N SER A 66 7.48 -0.69 11.91
CA SER A 66 7.18 0.46 12.77
C SER A 66 6.69 0.02 14.15
N ALA A 67 5.78 -0.95 14.22
CA ALA A 67 5.28 -1.48 15.49
C ALA A 67 6.37 -2.17 16.32
N ARG A 68 7.31 -2.85 15.67
CA ARG A 68 8.43 -3.56 16.30
C ARG A 68 9.49 -2.58 16.82
N MET A 69 9.87 -1.60 16.00
CA MET A 69 10.90 -0.61 16.32
C MET A 69 10.52 0.21 17.55
N HIS A 70 9.26 0.67 17.60
CA HIS A 70 8.79 1.52 18.69
C HIS A 70 8.08 0.74 19.79
N ARG A 71 8.39 -0.55 19.99
CA ARG A 71 7.66 -1.44 20.92
C ARG A 71 7.64 -0.90 22.37
N ASN A 72 8.71 -0.28 22.82
CA ASN A 72 8.85 0.22 24.20
C ASN A 72 8.39 1.68 24.37
N GLU A 73 8.05 2.37 23.27
CA GLU A 73 7.62 3.76 23.31
C GLU A 73 6.11 3.87 23.60
N GLN A 74 5.72 4.99 24.22
CA GLN A 74 4.32 5.30 24.56
C GLN A 74 3.48 5.73 23.35
N SER A 75 4.12 6.08 22.23
CA SER A 75 3.52 6.49 20.96
C SER A 75 4.42 6.11 19.80
N ILE A 76 3.83 5.86 18.63
CA ILE A 76 4.59 5.77 17.38
C ILE A 76 4.93 7.19 16.93
N PRO A 77 6.17 7.48 16.50
CA PRO A 77 6.53 8.77 15.96
C PRO A 77 5.57 9.21 14.86
N PHE A 78 5.24 10.50 14.84
CA PHE A 78 4.30 11.05 13.87
C PHE A 78 4.75 10.80 12.42
N ARG A 79 6.05 10.83 12.15
CA ARG A 79 6.65 10.52 10.84
C ARG A 79 6.28 9.11 10.36
N ASP A 80 6.44 8.10 11.20
CA ASP A 80 6.16 6.72 10.80
C ASP A 80 4.67 6.46 10.65
N PHE A 81 3.88 7.08 11.52
CA PHE A 81 2.43 7.08 11.38
C PHE A 81 2.01 7.70 10.03
N MET A 82 2.51 8.89 9.67
CA MET A 82 2.22 9.53 8.38
C MET A 82 2.75 8.73 7.19
N THR A 83 3.91 8.08 7.32
CA THR A 83 4.47 7.24 6.25
C THR A 83 3.55 6.07 5.94
N SER A 84 2.92 5.45 6.95
CA SER A 84 1.92 4.40 6.72
C SER A 84 0.71 4.91 5.91
N PHE A 85 0.23 6.12 6.21
CA PHE A 85 -0.82 6.78 5.42
C PHE A 85 -0.40 7.04 3.98
N ILE A 86 0.82 7.53 3.77
CA ILE A 86 1.34 7.82 2.42
C ILE A 86 1.45 6.53 1.62
N ILE A 87 2.02 5.46 2.19
CA ILE A 87 2.13 4.16 1.51
C ILE A 87 0.74 3.64 1.11
N PHE A 88 -0.21 3.67 2.05
CA PHE A 88 -1.60 3.29 1.78
C PHE A 88 -2.23 4.13 0.66
N GLY A 89 -2.11 5.46 0.74
CA GLY A 89 -2.68 6.38 -0.25
C GLY A 89 -2.07 6.20 -1.64
N VAL A 90 -0.74 6.11 -1.74
CA VAL A 90 -0.03 5.91 -3.01
C VAL A 90 -0.45 4.60 -3.66
N PHE A 91 -0.48 3.49 -2.92
CA PHE A 91 -0.90 2.20 -3.48
C PHE A 91 -2.37 2.19 -3.89
N THR A 92 -3.25 2.85 -3.12
CA THR A 92 -4.66 3.01 -3.48
C THR A 92 -4.81 3.78 -4.79
N VAL A 93 -4.09 4.91 -4.95
CA VAL A 93 -4.09 5.70 -6.18
C VAL A 93 -3.57 4.89 -7.37
N ILE A 94 -2.49 4.13 -7.21
CA ILE A 94 -1.95 3.29 -8.29
C ILE A 94 -2.99 2.25 -8.73
N LEU A 95 -3.63 1.55 -7.79
CA LEU A 95 -4.65 0.55 -8.11
C LEU A 95 -5.84 1.16 -8.85
N VAL A 96 -6.36 2.30 -8.35
CA VAL A 96 -7.50 2.99 -8.96
C VAL A 96 -7.15 3.56 -10.33
N MET A 97 -5.98 4.19 -10.49
CA MET A 97 -5.54 4.72 -11.78
C MET A 97 -5.33 3.64 -12.83
N THR A 98 -4.91 2.45 -12.39
CA THR A 98 -4.76 1.30 -13.29
C THR A 98 -6.12 0.81 -13.80
N LEU A 99 -7.17 0.88 -12.98
CA LEU A 99 -8.53 0.54 -13.41
C LEU A 99 -9.17 1.58 -14.34
N ILE A 100 -8.77 2.85 -14.26
CA ILE A 100 -9.36 3.92 -15.09
C ILE A 100 -8.73 3.95 -16.49
N ARG A 101 -7.44 3.58 -16.60
CA ARG A 101 -6.67 3.70 -17.86
C ARG A 101 -6.73 2.46 -18.76
N PHE A 102 -7.40 1.40 -18.33
CA PHE A 102 -7.61 0.14 -19.07
C PHE A 102 -9.08 -0.24 -19.06
#